data_AF-U2YD97-F1
#
_entry.id   AF-U2YD97-F1
#
_cell.length_a   1.000
_cell.length_b   1.000
_cell.length_c   1.000
_cell.angle_alpha   90.00
_cell.angle_beta   90.00
_cell.angle_gamma   90.00
#
_symmetry.space_group_name_H-M   'P 1'
#
loop_
_entity.id
_entity.type
_entity.pdbx_description
1 polymer ?
#
loop_
_entity_poly.entity_id
_entity_poly.type
_entity_poly.pdbx_seq_one_letter_code
_entity_poly.pdbx_strand_id
1 'polypeptide(L)'
;MPDLSTAYRNYLTSIKDDLMTGVSHMIPFVTIGGIFLALGYASASVFGDVRTVFDATGTLGWFLAQVGNAGLMLMVPVLGAYISYAIADRPGLAPGFVLSYLIQQGDVLKEAGKIIGIQGGAAGAGYLGALVAGLITGYVARWFKQRDVPEFIEPMMPVLIIPVATTLVLLPVMLFVVGIPVSILNAALTTWLRGMQGGQAFIVGAILGGMMAFDMGGPINKVAYVFATGLISEQIYAPMAAVMIGGMTPPLGMAIANLVAPEKYEASMYENAKSALPLGLCFITEGAIPYGASDPGRVIPGIVAGSAIAGAVAMGLGVTMPAPHGGIFVIPLSNKPFVFLGCIVLGALVTGIIEYVITPAYDERVGSA
;
A
#
# COMPACT_ATOMS: atom_id res chain seq x y z
N MET A 1 11.47 -7.67 37.39
CA MET A 1 10.61 -8.16 36.30
C MET A 1 10.35 -6.97 35.39
N PRO A 2 10.64 -7.04 34.07
CA PRO A 2 10.18 -6.00 33.17
C PRO A 2 8.66 -5.87 33.35
N ASP A 3 8.18 -4.64 33.48
CA ASP A 3 6.75 -4.35 33.58
C ASP A 3 6.03 -5.06 32.42
N LEU A 4 5.04 -5.89 32.73
CA LEU A 4 4.25 -6.63 31.74
C LEU A 4 3.68 -5.69 30.67
N SER A 5 3.40 -4.43 31.03
CA SER A 5 2.98 -3.39 30.08
C SER A 5 4.06 -3.04 29.05
N THR A 6 5.33 -3.01 29.48
CA THR A 6 6.48 -2.72 28.62
C THR A 6 6.79 -3.91 27.71
N ALA A 7 6.74 -5.13 28.24
CA ALA A 7 6.96 -6.34 27.45
C ALA A 7 5.90 -6.50 26.33
N TYR A 8 4.63 -6.24 26.65
CA TYR A 8 3.54 -6.30 25.67
C TYR A 8 3.68 -5.22 24.59
N ARG A 9 4.01 -3.98 24.96
CA ARG A 9 4.28 -2.89 24.00
C ARG A 9 5.43 -3.25 23.06
N ASN A 10 6.53 -3.76 23.59
CA ASN A 10 7.68 -4.16 22.78
C ASN A 10 7.32 -5.28 21.79
N TYR A 11 6.50 -6.24 22.21
CA TYR A 11 6.03 -7.31 21.32
C TYR A 11 5.13 -6.78 20.19
N LEU A 12 4.20 -5.88 20.50
CA LEU A 12 3.35 -5.25 19.47
C LEU A 12 4.18 -4.40 18.49
N THR A 13 5.17 -3.66 18.98
CA THR A 13 6.10 -2.91 18.13
C THR A 13 6.88 -3.84 17.21
N SER A 14 7.37 -4.98 17.71
CA SER A 14 8.05 -5.98 16.87
C SER A 14 7.16 -6.49 15.74
N ILE A 15 5.90 -6.87 16.02
CA ILE A 15 4.98 -7.34 14.96
C ILE A 15 4.75 -6.24 13.93
N LYS A 16 4.54 -5.00 14.39
CA LYS A 16 4.39 -3.86 13.49
C LYS A 16 5.62 -3.72 12.59
N ASP A 17 6.83 -3.80 13.15
CA ASP A 17 8.07 -3.66 12.38
C ASP A 17 8.27 -4.82 11.39
N ASP A 18 7.88 -6.05 11.76
CA ASP A 18 7.86 -7.22 10.89
C ASP A 18 6.93 -7.00 9.68
N LEU A 19 5.70 -6.55 9.94
CA LEU A 19 4.74 -6.18 8.90
C LEU A 19 5.29 -5.07 8.02
N MET A 20 5.89 -4.05 8.63
CA MET A 20 6.40 -2.90 7.90
C MET A 20 7.61 -3.23 7.03
N THR A 21 8.41 -4.22 7.43
CA THR A 21 9.50 -4.75 6.64
C THR A 21 8.97 -5.40 5.37
N GLY A 22 7.92 -6.23 5.48
CA GLY A 22 7.21 -6.80 4.33
C GLY A 22 6.73 -5.75 3.33
N VAL A 23 6.01 -4.75 3.84
CA VAL A 23 5.46 -3.65 3.02
C VAL A 23 6.56 -2.89 2.30
N SER A 24 7.64 -2.54 3.00
CA SER A 24 8.72 -1.74 2.44
C SER A 24 9.46 -2.47 1.30
N HIS A 25 9.61 -3.79 1.42
CA HIS A 25 10.22 -4.62 0.37
C HIS A 25 9.27 -4.96 -0.78
N MET A 26 7.96 -4.89 -0.55
CA MET A 26 6.94 -5.03 -1.59
C MET A 26 6.89 -3.79 -2.51
N ILE A 27 7.07 -2.58 -1.97
CA ILE A 27 6.94 -1.30 -2.70
C ILE A 27 7.76 -1.26 -4.01
N PRO A 28 9.05 -1.67 -4.06
CA PRO A 28 9.80 -1.66 -5.32
C PRO A 28 9.16 -2.50 -6.44
N PHE A 29 8.56 -3.65 -6.13
CA PHE A 29 7.86 -4.50 -7.10
C PHE A 29 6.60 -3.83 -7.63
N VAL A 30 5.88 -3.16 -6.73
CA VAL A 30 4.68 -2.37 -6.99
C VAL A 30 5.01 -1.19 -7.91
N THR A 31 6.12 -0.49 -7.65
CA THR A 31 6.64 0.61 -8.48
C THR A 31 7.01 0.14 -9.88
N ILE A 32 7.78 -0.95 -10.00
CA ILE A 32 8.11 -1.56 -11.31
C ILE A 32 6.82 -1.94 -12.03
N GLY A 33 5.92 -2.63 -11.33
CA GLY A 33 4.63 -3.09 -11.86
C GLY A 33 3.80 -1.94 -12.45
N GLY A 34 3.60 -0.88 -11.66
CA GLY A 34 2.83 0.29 -12.07
C GLY A 34 3.44 1.06 -13.23
N ILE A 35 4.74 1.38 -13.17
CA ILE A 35 5.40 2.21 -14.18
C ILE A 35 5.51 1.46 -15.52
N PHE A 36 5.92 0.19 -15.52
CA PHE A 36 6.05 -0.56 -16.76
C PHE A 36 4.70 -0.83 -17.42
N LEU A 37 3.66 -1.09 -16.62
CA LEU A 37 2.30 -1.18 -17.15
C LEU A 37 1.85 0.15 -17.76
N ALA A 38 2.20 1.29 -17.12
CA ALA A 38 1.93 2.62 -17.66
C ALA A 38 2.60 2.87 -19.00
N LEU A 39 3.89 2.53 -19.10
CA LEU A 39 4.65 2.64 -20.35
C LEU A 39 4.11 1.70 -21.43
N GLY A 40 3.63 0.51 -21.06
CA GLY A 40 2.98 -0.42 -21.98
C GLY A 40 1.74 0.17 -22.63
N TYR A 41 0.84 0.74 -21.83
CA TYR A 41 -0.35 1.43 -22.33
C TYR A 41 -0.01 2.72 -23.09
N ALA A 42 0.96 3.51 -22.63
CA ALA A 42 1.41 4.71 -23.33
C ALA A 42 1.98 4.37 -24.71
N SER A 43 2.82 3.32 -24.81
CA SER A 43 3.33 2.82 -26.09
C SER A 43 2.20 2.38 -27.00
N ALA A 44 1.24 1.62 -26.47
CA ALA A 44 0.07 1.19 -27.25
C ALA A 44 -0.82 2.35 -27.70
N SER A 45 -0.90 3.44 -26.93
CA SER A 45 -1.68 4.62 -27.34
C SER A 45 -1.11 5.35 -28.57
N VAL A 46 0.20 5.21 -28.82
CA VAL A 46 0.89 5.86 -29.94
C VAL A 46 1.03 4.92 -31.13
N PHE A 47 1.33 3.65 -30.87
CA PHE A 47 1.75 2.69 -31.89
C PHE A 47 0.80 1.49 -32.06
N GLY A 48 -0.32 1.44 -31.34
CA GLY A 48 -1.25 0.29 -31.36
C GLY A 48 -2.64 0.62 -30.81
N ASP A 49 -3.21 -0.31 -30.06
CA ASP A 49 -4.49 -0.14 -29.37
C ASP A 49 -4.34 -0.46 -27.87
N VAL A 50 -4.68 0.51 -27.03
CA VAL A 50 -4.64 0.43 -25.56
C VAL A 50 -5.57 -0.66 -25.02
N ARG A 51 -6.63 -1.03 -25.76
CA ARG A 51 -7.59 -2.05 -25.31
C ARG A 51 -7.06 -3.48 -25.46
N THR A 52 -6.08 -3.68 -26.34
CA THR A 52 -5.59 -5.00 -26.73
C THR A 52 -4.10 -5.18 -26.43
N VAL A 53 -3.52 -4.37 -25.52
CA VAL A 53 -2.08 -4.42 -25.19
C VAL A 53 -1.62 -5.82 -24.79
N PHE A 54 -2.44 -6.55 -24.03
CA PHE A 54 -2.11 -7.93 -23.61
C PHE A 54 -2.29 -8.98 -24.72
N ASP A 55 -3.08 -8.67 -25.75
CA ASP A 55 -3.32 -9.54 -26.91
C ASP A 55 -2.33 -9.26 -28.06
N ALA A 56 -1.74 -8.06 -28.10
CA ALA A 56 -0.78 -7.61 -29.10
C ALA A 56 0.63 -8.20 -28.86
N THR A 57 0.72 -9.53 -28.80
CA THR A 57 1.95 -10.27 -28.47
C THR A 57 3.14 -9.86 -29.35
N GLY A 58 4.31 -9.68 -28.75
CA GLY A 58 5.55 -9.31 -29.46
C GLY A 58 5.72 -7.82 -29.76
N THR A 59 4.73 -6.98 -29.45
CA THR A 59 4.86 -5.52 -29.53
C THR A 59 5.63 -4.95 -28.32
N LEU A 60 6.21 -3.75 -28.47
CA LEU A 60 6.86 -3.05 -27.36
C LEU A 60 5.90 -2.85 -26.17
N GLY A 61 4.66 -2.41 -26.45
CA GLY A 61 3.62 -2.23 -25.44
C GLY A 61 3.32 -3.51 -24.67
N TRP A 62 3.24 -4.66 -25.37
CA TRP A 62 3.05 -5.96 -24.75
C TRP A 62 4.22 -6.36 -23.85
N PHE A 63 5.47 -6.24 -24.32
CA PHE A 63 6.64 -6.57 -23.49
C PHE A 63 6.69 -5.72 -22.21
N LEU A 64 6.40 -4.41 -22.31
CA LEU A 64 6.33 -3.52 -21.15
C LEU A 64 5.19 -3.91 -20.20
N ALA A 65 4.01 -4.22 -20.73
CA ALA A 65 2.86 -4.66 -19.93
C ALA A 65 3.12 -6.00 -19.22
N GLN A 66 3.88 -6.93 -19.82
CA GLN A 66 4.28 -8.18 -19.17
C GLN A 66 5.20 -7.96 -17.96
N VAL A 67 6.17 -7.04 -18.08
CA VAL A 67 7.00 -6.63 -16.92
C VAL A 67 6.12 -6.03 -15.82
N GLY A 68 5.18 -5.17 -16.21
CA GLY A 68 4.20 -4.57 -15.30
C GLY A 68 3.37 -5.61 -14.54
N ASN A 69 2.80 -6.56 -15.27
CA ASN A 69 1.99 -7.64 -14.73
C ASN A 69 2.80 -8.55 -13.79
N ALA A 70 4.03 -8.90 -14.15
CA ALA A 70 4.92 -9.69 -13.29
C ALA A 70 5.23 -8.97 -11.97
N GLY A 71 5.52 -7.67 -12.01
CA GLY A 71 5.76 -6.87 -10.80
C GLY A 71 4.57 -6.86 -9.84
N LEU A 72 3.37 -6.64 -10.37
CA LEU A 72 2.13 -6.64 -9.57
C LEU A 72 1.78 -8.04 -9.04
N MET A 73 2.07 -9.11 -9.78
CA MET A 73 1.83 -10.48 -9.31
C MET A 73 2.78 -10.85 -8.16
N LEU A 74 4.06 -10.47 -8.27
CA LEU A 74 5.10 -10.80 -7.29
C LEU A 74 5.00 -10.01 -5.99
N MET A 75 4.25 -8.90 -5.97
CA MET A 75 4.14 -8.06 -4.77
C MET A 75 3.59 -8.83 -3.55
N VAL A 76 2.58 -9.71 -3.76
CA VAL A 76 1.93 -10.45 -2.67
C VAL A 76 2.85 -11.53 -2.08
N PRO A 77 3.53 -12.38 -2.89
CA PRO A 77 4.54 -13.29 -2.36
C PRO A 77 5.71 -12.58 -1.66
N VAL A 78 6.18 -11.46 -2.22
CA VAL A 78 7.26 -10.65 -1.64
C VAL A 78 6.85 -10.11 -0.27
N LEU A 79 5.62 -9.60 -0.13
CA LEU A 79 5.08 -9.14 1.15
C LEU A 79 5.21 -10.22 2.22
N GLY A 80 4.67 -11.42 1.97
CA GLY A 80 4.73 -12.51 2.94
C GLY A 80 6.15 -13.03 3.19
N ALA A 81 6.98 -13.11 2.16
CA ALA A 81 8.39 -13.50 2.26
C ALA A 81 9.18 -12.57 3.20
N TYR A 82 9.02 -11.26 3.04
CA TYR A 82 9.78 -10.28 3.82
C TYR A 82 9.24 -10.07 5.24
N ILE A 83 7.96 -10.34 5.49
CA ILE A 83 7.43 -10.48 6.87
C ILE A 83 8.09 -11.69 7.54
N SER A 84 8.11 -12.84 6.86
CA SER A 84 8.73 -14.05 7.39
C SER A 84 10.25 -13.87 7.60
N TYR A 85 10.91 -13.13 6.70
CA TYR A 85 12.32 -12.77 6.81
C TYR A 85 12.58 -11.86 8.01
N ALA A 86 11.73 -10.88 8.28
CA ALA A 86 11.90 -10.00 9.45
C ALA A 86 11.94 -10.78 10.77
N ILE A 87 11.19 -11.89 10.85
CA ILE A 87 11.09 -12.74 12.04
C ILE A 87 12.21 -13.79 12.13
N ALA A 88 12.57 -14.41 11.00
CA ALA A 88 13.45 -15.61 10.98
C ALA A 88 14.78 -15.43 10.24
N ASP A 89 15.04 -14.25 9.67
CA ASP A 89 16.11 -13.95 8.70
C ASP A 89 15.98 -14.77 7.40
N ARG A 90 17.10 -14.93 6.68
CA ARG A 90 17.22 -15.64 5.39
C ARG A 90 16.50 -17.00 5.34
N PRO A 91 16.54 -17.87 6.37
CA PRO A 91 15.87 -19.17 6.33
C PRO A 91 14.34 -19.09 6.18
N GLY A 92 13.71 -18.01 6.65
CA GLY A 92 12.26 -17.80 6.52
C GLY A 92 11.82 -17.25 5.17
N LEU A 93 12.74 -16.72 4.36
CA LEU A 93 12.41 -16.00 3.13
C LEU A 93 11.71 -16.90 2.09
N ALA A 94 12.35 -18.03 1.76
CA ALA A 94 11.83 -18.98 0.77
C ALA A 94 10.47 -19.60 1.17
N PRO A 95 10.29 -20.17 2.38
CA PRO A 95 8.98 -20.70 2.76
C PRO A 95 7.91 -19.60 2.82
N GLY A 96 8.24 -18.39 3.29
CA GLY A 96 7.31 -17.27 3.33
C GLY A 96 6.82 -16.87 1.94
N PHE A 97 7.73 -16.85 0.96
CA PHE A 97 7.41 -16.59 -0.44
C PHE A 97 6.50 -17.68 -1.02
N VAL A 98 6.92 -18.94 -0.91
CA VAL A 98 6.22 -20.09 -1.53
C VAL A 98 4.83 -20.27 -0.96
N LEU A 99 4.67 -20.22 0.37
CA LEU A 99 3.37 -20.41 1.02
C LEU A 99 2.42 -19.24 0.72
N SER A 100 2.92 -17.99 0.68
CA SER A 100 2.12 -16.83 0.31
C SER A 100 1.66 -16.88 -1.15
N TYR A 101 2.56 -17.25 -2.06
CA TYR A 101 2.22 -17.49 -3.46
C TYR A 101 1.20 -18.61 -3.62
N LEU A 102 1.37 -19.72 -2.89
CA LEU A 102 0.48 -20.88 -2.97
C LEU A 102 -0.97 -20.51 -2.61
N ILE A 103 -1.19 -19.81 -1.49
CA ILE A 103 -2.54 -19.41 -1.06
C ILE A 103 -3.09 -18.23 -1.87
N GLN A 104 -2.25 -17.50 -2.61
CA GLN A 104 -2.71 -16.52 -3.59
C GLN A 104 -3.37 -17.19 -4.80
N GLN A 105 -3.04 -18.45 -5.11
CA GLN A 105 -3.64 -19.18 -6.22
C GLN A 105 -5.06 -19.64 -5.88
N GLY A 106 -6.06 -18.99 -6.49
CA GLY A 106 -7.47 -19.32 -6.28
C GLY A 106 -7.81 -20.77 -6.63
N ASP A 107 -7.23 -21.31 -7.71
CA ASP A 107 -7.45 -22.71 -8.11
C ASP A 107 -6.95 -23.70 -7.06
N VAL A 108 -5.81 -23.42 -6.42
CA VAL A 108 -5.26 -24.26 -5.34
C VAL A 108 -6.21 -24.28 -4.14
N LEU A 109 -6.70 -23.11 -3.72
CA LEU A 109 -7.62 -23.02 -2.59
C LEU A 109 -9.00 -23.61 -2.89
N LYS A 110 -9.45 -23.53 -4.15
CA LYS A 110 -10.69 -24.17 -4.60
C LYS A 110 -10.59 -25.68 -4.49
N GLU A 111 -9.50 -26.30 -4.93
CA GLU A 111 -9.30 -27.74 -4.78
C GLU A 111 -9.14 -28.15 -3.31
N ALA A 112 -8.42 -27.36 -2.51
CA ALA A 112 -8.32 -27.59 -1.06
C ALA A 112 -9.69 -27.52 -0.37
N GLY A 113 -10.55 -26.58 -0.79
CA GLY A 113 -11.92 -26.43 -0.29
C GLY A 113 -12.80 -27.65 -0.52
N LYS A 114 -12.68 -28.29 -1.70
CA LYS A 114 -13.42 -29.53 -2.01
C LYS A 114 -13.09 -30.66 -1.04
N ILE A 115 -11.84 -30.77 -0.59
CA ILE A 115 -11.40 -31.81 0.34
C ILE A 115 -12.12 -31.69 1.69
N ILE A 116 -12.30 -30.47 2.20
CA ILE A 116 -12.91 -30.22 3.50
C ILE A 116 -14.41 -29.88 3.42
N GLY A 117 -15.02 -29.98 2.24
CA GLY A 117 -16.44 -29.72 2.04
C GLY A 117 -16.84 -28.24 2.07
N ILE A 118 -15.88 -27.32 1.95
CA ILE A 118 -16.11 -25.87 1.94
C ILE A 118 -15.89 -25.34 0.52
N GLN A 119 -16.96 -24.85 -0.11
CA GLN A 119 -16.86 -24.19 -1.41
C GLN A 119 -16.41 -22.74 -1.21
N GLY A 120 -15.09 -22.52 -1.24
CA GLY A 120 -14.52 -21.19 -1.49
C GLY A 120 -14.66 -20.88 -2.98
N GLY A 121 -15.02 -19.63 -3.33
CA GLY A 121 -15.03 -19.18 -4.72
C GLY A 121 -13.63 -19.25 -5.38
N ALA A 122 -13.51 -18.78 -6.61
CA ALA A 122 -12.23 -18.75 -7.33
C ALA A 122 -11.20 -17.72 -6.78
N ALA A 123 -11.50 -17.06 -5.66
CA ALA A 123 -10.62 -16.07 -5.06
C ALA A 123 -9.44 -16.74 -4.35
N GLY A 124 -8.25 -16.18 -4.51
CA GLY A 124 -7.12 -16.48 -3.63
C GLY A 124 -7.29 -15.83 -2.26
N ALA A 125 -6.41 -16.17 -1.31
CA ALA A 125 -6.29 -15.44 -0.06
C ALA A 125 -5.71 -14.03 -0.25
N GLY A 126 -5.05 -13.79 -1.39
CA GLY A 126 -4.57 -12.47 -1.81
C GLY A 126 -3.57 -11.86 -0.84
N TYR A 127 -3.52 -10.52 -0.79
CA TYR A 127 -2.62 -9.79 0.11
C TYR A 127 -2.93 -10.04 1.60
N LEU A 128 -4.21 -10.27 1.97
CA LEU A 128 -4.60 -10.62 3.34
C LEU A 128 -3.97 -11.95 3.75
N GLY A 129 -3.98 -12.93 2.84
CA GLY A 129 -3.31 -14.21 3.01
C GLY A 129 -1.83 -14.03 3.25
N ALA A 130 -1.14 -13.21 2.45
CA ALA A 130 0.29 -12.97 2.59
C ALA A 130 0.69 -12.33 3.94
N LEU A 131 -0.13 -11.44 4.50
CA LEU A 131 0.11 -10.86 5.84
C LEU A 131 0.12 -11.96 6.91
N VAL A 132 -0.91 -12.82 6.92
CA VAL A 132 -1.05 -13.91 7.90
C VAL A 132 0.00 -15.00 7.65
N ALA A 133 0.19 -15.39 6.39
CA ALA A 133 1.14 -16.42 6.00
C ALA A 133 2.57 -16.02 6.34
N GLY A 134 2.96 -14.77 6.08
CA GLY A 134 4.28 -14.25 6.43
C GLY A 134 4.57 -14.32 7.93
N LEU A 135 3.62 -13.90 8.77
CA LEU A 135 3.76 -13.95 10.23
C LEU A 135 3.89 -15.40 10.74
N ILE A 136 2.96 -16.28 10.36
CA ILE A 136 2.97 -17.70 10.80
C ILE A 136 4.26 -18.39 10.32
N THR A 137 4.64 -18.18 9.06
CA THR A 137 5.85 -18.78 8.49
C THR A 137 7.11 -18.30 9.20
N GLY A 138 7.19 -17.00 9.50
CA GLY A 138 8.30 -16.43 10.24
C GLY A 138 8.47 -17.07 11.61
N TYR A 139 7.38 -17.21 12.38
CA TYR A 139 7.45 -17.82 13.71
C TYR A 139 7.83 -19.31 13.67
N VAL A 140 7.31 -20.07 12.71
CA VAL A 140 7.67 -21.50 12.57
C VAL A 140 9.12 -21.67 12.08
N ALA A 141 9.57 -20.88 11.11
CA ALA A 141 10.95 -20.90 10.66
C ALA A 141 11.92 -20.52 11.80
N ARG A 142 11.57 -19.50 12.61
CA ARG A 142 12.33 -19.12 13.80
C ARG A 142 12.36 -20.24 14.84
N TRP A 143 11.25 -20.96 15.02
CA TRP A 143 11.19 -22.11 15.93
C TRP A 143 12.13 -23.23 15.51
N PHE A 144 12.23 -23.54 14.21
CA PHE A 144 13.22 -24.50 13.71
C PHE A 144 14.66 -23.99 13.86
N LYS A 145 14.89 -22.69 13.65
CA LYS A 145 16.21 -22.06 13.82
C LYS A 145 16.73 -22.13 15.26
N GLN A 146 15.84 -22.18 16.25
CA GLN A 146 16.19 -22.26 17.68
C GLN A 146 16.42 -23.70 18.17
N ARG A 147 16.44 -24.70 17.28
CA ARG A 147 16.65 -26.09 17.66
C ARG A 147 18.13 -26.44 17.67
N ASP A 148 18.58 -27.00 18.79
CA ASP A 148 19.90 -27.59 18.90
C ASP A 148 19.97 -28.86 18.03
N VAL A 149 20.94 -28.89 17.13
CA VAL A 149 21.20 -30.01 16.23
C VAL A 149 22.69 -30.37 16.28
N PRO A 150 23.07 -31.61 15.93
CA PRO A 150 24.48 -31.98 15.82
C PRO A 150 25.27 -31.07 14.86
N GLU A 151 26.56 -30.85 15.14
CA GLU A 151 27.46 -29.97 14.35
C GLU A 151 27.45 -30.26 12.84
N PHE A 152 27.28 -31.52 12.43
CA PHE A 152 27.24 -31.90 11.01
C PHE A 152 25.95 -31.46 10.29
N ILE A 153 24.89 -31.12 11.04
CA ILE A 153 23.58 -30.69 10.51
C ILE A 153 23.46 -29.16 10.48
N GLU A 154 24.16 -28.45 11.36
CA GLU A 154 24.08 -26.98 11.47
C GLU A 154 24.20 -26.24 10.13
N PRO A 155 25.12 -26.60 9.20
CA PRO A 155 25.23 -25.94 7.91
C PRO A 155 24.00 -26.16 7.01
N MET A 156 23.31 -27.29 7.17
CA MET A 156 22.12 -27.65 6.40
C MET A 156 20.85 -26.97 6.92
N MET A 157 20.86 -26.49 8.17
CA MET A 157 19.71 -25.85 8.80
C MET A 157 19.15 -24.67 7.99
N PRO A 158 19.90 -23.59 7.74
CA PRO A 158 19.38 -22.42 7.04
C PRO A 158 19.13 -22.65 5.55
N VAL A 159 19.85 -23.59 4.92
CA VAL A 159 19.83 -23.79 3.46
C VAL A 159 18.76 -24.78 3.02
N LEU A 160 18.55 -25.86 3.78
CA LEU A 160 17.69 -26.97 3.38
C LEU A 160 16.61 -27.27 4.43
N ILE A 161 17.00 -27.50 5.67
CA ILE A 161 16.08 -28.08 6.67
C ILE A 161 15.01 -27.07 7.06
N ILE A 162 15.38 -25.84 7.44
CA ILE A 162 14.39 -24.82 7.84
C ILE A 162 13.43 -24.51 6.68
N PRO A 163 13.88 -24.20 5.44
CA PRO A 163 12.96 -23.94 4.34
C PRO A 163 12.00 -25.10 4.05
N VAL A 164 12.51 -26.34 3.96
CA VAL A 164 11.71 -27.51 3.61
C VAL A 164 10.78 -27.92 4.75
N ALA A 165 11.29 -28.01 5.98
CA ALA A 165 10.50 -28.43 7.14
C ALA A 165 9.41 -27.40 7.46
N THR A 166 9.73 -26.10 7.39
CA THR A 166 8.72 -25.04 7.58
C THR A 166 7.61 -25.15 6.55
N THR A 167 7.97 -25.30 5.27
CA THR A 167 6.98 -25.45 4.19
C THR A 167 6.14 -26.70 4.39
N LEU A 168 6.75 -27.84 4.68
CA LEU A 168 6.07 -29.12 4.86
C LEU A 168 5.08 -29.09 6.02
N VAL A 169 5.51 -28.56 7.17
CA VAL A 169 4.65 -28.45 8.37
C VAL A 169 3.51 -27.48 8.14
N LEU A 170 3.77 -26.35 7.47
CA LEU A 170 2.76 -25.32 7.27
C LEU A 170 1.86 -25.55 6.07
N LEU A 171 2.23 -26.39 5.09
CA LEU A 171 1.41 -26.66 3.92
C LEU A 171 -0.07 -26.98 4.24
N PRO A 172 -0.39 -27.96 5.10
CA PRO A 172 -1.79 -28.24 5.44
C PRO A 172 -2.45 -27.08 6.20
N VAL A 173 -1.71 -26.38 7.07
CA VAL A 173 -2.23 -25.23 7.83
C VAL A 173 -2.57 -24.08 6.88
N MET A 174 -1.69 -23.79 5.93
CA MET A 174 -1.85 -22.70 4.97
C MET A 174 -2.99 -22.98 3.99
N LEU A 175 -3.17 -24.22 3.57
CA LEU A 175 -4.28 -24.56 2.68
C LEU A 175 -5.62 -24.60 3.43
N PHE A 176 -5.71 -25.39 4.49
CA PHE A 176 -7.00 -25.76 5.07
C PHE A 176 -7.45 -24.85 6.20
N VAL A 177 -6.52 -24.30 6.99
CA VAL A 177 -6.85 -23.51 8.19
C VAL A 177 -6.80 -22.01 7.89
N VAL A 178 -5.83 -21.56 7.10
CA VAL A 178 -5.64 -20.13 6.80
C VAL A 178 -6.22 -19.76 5.44
N GLY A 179 -5.82 -20.45 4.39
CA GLY A 179 -6.09 -20.08 3.00
C GLY A 179 -7.58 -20.01 2.69
N ILE A 180 -8.34 -21.06 3.01
CA ILE A 180 -9.78 -21.12 2.72
C ILE A 180 -10.59 -20.05 3.49
N PRO A 181 -10.45 -19.88 4.82
CA PRO A 181 -11.17 -18.81 5.51
C PRO A 181 -10.79 -17.41 5.01
N VAL A 182 -9.51 -17.18 4.72
CA VAL A 182 -9.04 -15.88 4.23
C VAL A 182 -9.51 -15.63 2.79
N SER A 183 -9.60 -16.64 1.93
CA SER A 183 -10.14 -16.45 0.58
C SER A 183 -11.63 -16.15 0.58
N ILE A 184 -12.41 -16.73 1.50
CA ILE A 184 -13.82 -16.38 1.71
C ILE A 184 -13.93 -14.92 2.16
N LEU A 185 -13.10 -14.50 3.12
CA LEU A 185 -13.05 -13.11 3.57
C LEU A 185 -12.66 -12.16 2.43
N ASN A 186 -11.66 -12.53 1.63
CA ASN A 186 -11.23 -11.75 0.47
C ASN A 186 -12.35 -11.66 -0.59
N ALA A 187 -13.05 -12.76 -0.88
CA ALA A 187 -14.21 -12.76 -1.78
C ALA A 187 -15.36 -11.87 -1.26
N ALA A 188 -15.62 -11.89 0.06
CA ALA A 188 -16.63 -11.03 0.67
C ALA A 188 -16.23 -9.54 0.59
N LEU A 189 -14.96 -9.23 0.91
CA LEU A 189 -14.41 -7.87 0.82
C LEU A 189 -14.48 -7.33 -0.62
N THR A 190 -14.02 -8.12 -1.59
CA THR A 190 -14.03 -7.74 -3.01
C THR A 190 -15.46 -7.56 -3.53
N THR A 191 -16.40 -8.41 -3.13
CA THR A 191 -17.83 -8.27 -3.48
C THR A 191 -18.41 -6.99 -2.89
N TRP A 192 -18.15 -6.72 -1.61
CA TRP A 192 -18.59 -5.49 -0.95
C TRP A 192 -18.04 -4.25 -1.65
N LEU A 193 -16.73 -4.22 -1.92
CA LEU A 193 -16.07 -3.07 -2.57
C LEU A 193 -16.57 -2.85 -4.01
N ARG A 194 -16.79 -3.92 -4.79
CA ARG A 194 -17.34 -3.83 -6.16
C ARG A 194 -18.79 -3.39 -6.18
N GLY A 195 -19.55 -3.76 -5.14
CA GLY A 195 -20.94 -3.38 -4.96
C GLY A 195 -21.15 -1.95 -4.44
N MET A 196 -20.09 -1.24 -4.03
CA MET A 196 -20.22 0.11 -3.50
C MET A 196 -20.79 1.07 -4.53
N GLN A 197 -21.87 1.76 -4.15
CA GLN A 197 -22.49 2.82 -4.93
C GLN A 197 -22.81 4.01 -4.00
N GLY A 198 -22.82 5.22 -4.57
CA GLY A 198 -23.21 6.43 -3.84
C GLY A 198 -22.41 6.64 -2.54
N GLY A 199 -23.12 6.85 -1.42
CA GLY A 199 -22.53 7.27 -0.14
C GLY A 199 -21.48 6.33 0.48
N GLN A 200 -21.53 5.02 0.21
CA GLN A 200 -20.51 4.08 0.73
C GLN A 200 -19.12 4.37 0.14
N ALA A 201 -19.07 4.63 -1.17
CA ALA A 201 -17.82 4.94 -1.86
C ALA A 201 -17.23 6.27 -1.36
N PHE A 202 -18.06 7.27 -1.06
CA PHE A 202 -17.63 8.52 -0.43
C PHE A 202 -16.95 8.29 0.92
N ILE A 203 -17.57 7.49 1.80
CA ILE A 203 -17.04 7.24 3.15
C ILE A 203 -15.70 6.48 3.07
N VAL A 204 -15.63 5.42 2.27
CA VAL A 204 -14.39 4.65 2.10
C VAL A 204 -13.29 5.53 1.49
N GLY A 205 -13.62 6.35 0.50
CA GLY A 205 -12.69 7.31 -0.08
C GLY A 205 -12.19 8.35 0.93
N ALA A 206 -13.07 8.85 1.80
CA ALA A 206 -12.70 9.78 2.87
C ALA A 206 -11.72 9.16 3.85
N ILE A 207 -11.98 7.92 4.29
CA ILE A 207 -11.12 7.20 5.22
C ILE A 207 -9.75 6.97 4.59
N LEU A 208 -9.70 6.44 3.37
CA LEU A 208 -8.43 6.14 2.69
C LEU A 208 -7.63 7.39 2.39
N GLY A 209 -8.28 8.46 1.90
CA GLY A 209 -7.64 9.74 1.65
C GLY A 209 -7.09 10.37 2.93
N GLY A 210 -7.89 10.40 4.01
CA GLY A 210 -7.48 10.94 5.29
C GLY A 210 -6.31 10.17 5.93
N MET A 211 -6.35 8.83 5.87
CA MET A 211 -5.25 7.98 6.36
C MET A 211 -3.93 8.27 5.65
N MET A 212 -3.95 8.59 4.35
CA MET A 212 -2.74 8.94 3.60
C MET A 212 -2.09 10.23 4.10
N ALA A 213 -2.86 11.20 4.57
CA ALA A 213 -2.32 12.47 5.05
C ALA A 213 -1.88 12.45 6.52
N PHE A 214 -2.46 11.56 7.32
CA PHE A 214 -2.40 11.63 8.78
C PHE A 214 -0.97 11.69 9.36
N ASP A 215 -0.06 10.86 8.86
CA ASP A 215 1.31 10.76 9.34
C ASP A 215 2.36 10.89 8.22
N MET A 216 1.96 11.43 7.05
CA MET A 216 2.85 11.85 5.96
C MET A 216 3.92 10.81 5.56
N GLY A 217 3.51 9.54 5.44
CA GLY A 217 4.40 8.42 5.10
C GLY A 217 4.69 7.47 6.28
N GLY A 218 4.09 7.73 7.43
CA GLY A 218 4.13 6.86 8.60
C GLY A 218 3.27 5.59 8.48
N PRO A 219 3.07 4.86 9.60
CA PRO A 219 2.33 3.60 9.64
C PRO A 219 0.89 3.68 9.12
N ILE A 220 0.13 4.72 9.43
CA ILE A 220 -1.29 4.86 9.04
C ILE A 220 -1.40 5.06 7.53
N ASN A 221 -0.55 5.92 6.96
CA ASN A 221 -0.41 6.07 5.51
C ASN A 221 -0.08 4.72 4.85
N LYS A 222 0.92 4.00 5.36
CA LYS A 222 1.33 2.72 4.78
C LYS A 222 0.26 1.63 4.89
N VAL A 223 -0.58 1.63 5.93
CA VAL A 223 -1.73 0.72 6.03
C VAL A 223 -2.74 1.00 4.90
N ALA A 224 -3.10 2.26 4.68
CA ALA A 224 -3.99 2.63 3.57
C ALA A 224 -3.37 2.27 2.21
N TYR A 225 -2.08 2.53 2.04
CA TYR A 225 -1.34 2.20 0.82
C TYR A 225 -1.35 0.70 0.52
N VAL A 226 -1.05 -0.15 1.51
CA VAL A 226 -1.02 -1.62 1.36
C VAL A 226 -2.41 -2.16 1.09
N PHE A 227 -3.43 -1.64 1.77
CA PHE A 227 -4.82 -2.00 1.52
C PHE A 227 -5.20 -1.72 0.06
N ALA A 228 -4.96 -0.50 -0.43
CA ALA A 228 -5.30 -0.13 -1.80
C ALA A 228 -4.46 -0.86 -2.85
N THR A 229 -3.17 -1.05 -2.61
CA THR A 229 -2.26 -1.78 -3.51
C THR A 229 -2.64 -3.26 -3.58
N GLY A 230 -2.97 -3.88 -2.45
CA GLY A 230 -3.42 -5.27 -2.40
C GLY A 230 -4.71 -5.52 -3.18
N LEU A 231 -5.56 -4.50 -3.33
CA LEU A 231 -6.79 -4.59 -4.13
C LEU A 231 -6.54 -4.49 -5.64
N ILE A 232 -5.36 -4.06 -6.08
CA ILE A 232 -4.99 -4.03 -7.51
C ILE A 232 -4.91 -5.46 -8.07
N SER A 233 -4.38 -6.43 -7.31
CA SER A 233 -4.37 -7.83 -7.75
C SER A 233 -5.77 -8.42 -7.88
N GLU A 234 -6.73 -7.87 -7.14
CA GLU A 234 -8.16 -8.22 -7.21
C GLU A 234 -8.90 -7.40 -8.28
N GLN A 235 -8.20 -6.60 -9.08
CA GLN A 235 -8.74 -5.69 -10.10
C GLN A 235 -9.74 -4.67 -9.54
N ILE A 236 -9.52 -4.20 -8.31
CA ILE A 236 -10.32 -3.15 -7.66
C ILE A 236 -9.44 -1.91 -7.52
N TYR A 237 -9.64 -0.96 -8.43
CA TYR A 237 -8.72 0.17 -8.64
C TYR A 237 -9.18 1.51 -8.03
N ALA A 238 -10.43 1.61 -7.57
CA ALA A 238 -10.95 2.86 -6.99
C ALA A 238 -10.27 3.25 -5.66
N PRO A 239 -10.01 2.32 -4.72
CA PRO A 239 -9.24 2.61 -3.51
C PRO A 239 -7.85 3.17 -3.79
N MET A 240 -7.17 2.65 -4.82
CA MET A 240 -5.85 3.15 -5.21
C MET A 240 -5.91 4.59 -5.72
N ALA A 241 -6.96 4.97 -6.47
CA ALA A 241 -7.15 6.35 -6.87
C ALA A 241 -7.28 7.29 -5.67
N ALA A 242 -8.13 6.94 -4.69
CA ALA A 242 -8.27 7.74 -3.47
C ALA A 242 -6.98 7.85 -2.66
N VAL A 243 -6.24 6.75 -2.53
CA VAL A 243 -4.94 6.73 -1.84
C VAL A 243 -3.92 7.61 -2.55
N MET A 244 -3.82 7.54 -3.88
CA MET A 244 -2.90 8.39 -4.63
C MET A 244 -3.25 9.87 -4.49
N ILE A 245 -4.50 10.23 -4.75
CA ILE A 245 -4.98 11.61 -4.63
C ILE A 245 -4.76 12.13 -3.20
N GLY A 246 -5.08 11.29 -2.21
CA GLY A 246 -4.92 11.60 -0.78
C GLY A 246 -3.47 11.80 -0.35
N GLY A 247 -2.49 11.10 -0.92
CA GLY A 247 -1.07 11.35 -0.60
C GLY A 247 -0.44 12.47 -1.43
N MET A 248 -0.99 12.81 -2.60
CA MET A 248 -0.54 13.97 -3.38
C MET A 248 -1.03 15.29 -2.75
N THR A 249 -2.19 15.26 -2.08
CA THR A 249 -2.88 16.45 -1.54
C THR A 249 -2.09 17.22 -0.47
N PRO A 250 -1.47 16.60 0.55
CA PRO A 250 -0.81 17.33 1.66
C PRO A 250 0.31 18.27 1.20
N PRO A 251 1.34 17.82 0.46
CA PRO A 251 2.42 18.71 0.03
C PRO A 251 1.93 19.80 -0.94
N LEU A 252 0.98 19.50 -1.83
CA LEU A 252 0.40 20.49 -2.73
C LEU A 252 -0.41 21.54 -1.99
N GLY A 253 -1.22 21.13 -1.01
CA GLY A 253 -2.01 22.02 -0.18
C GLY A 253 -1.16 22.93 0.70
N MET A 254 -0.10 22.40 1.32
CA MET A 254 0.84 23.21 2.09
C MET A 254 1.63 24.19 1.21
N ALA A 255 2.03 23.77 0.00
CA ALA A 255 2.65 24.67 -0.96
C ALA A 255 1.72 25.84 -1.33
N ILE A 256 0.43 25.56 -1.61
CA ILE A 256 -0.57 26.60 -1.88
C ILE A 256 -0.72 27.53 -0.67
N ALA A 257 -0.88 26.98 0.54
CA ALA A 257 -1.09 27.77 1.75
C ALA A 257 0.08 28.74 2.01
N ASN A 258 1.32 28.26 1.87
CA ASN A 258 2.53 29.07 2.06
C ASN A 258 2.69 30.12 0.96
N LEU A 259 2.50 29.76 -0.31
CA LEU A 259 2.63 30.71 -1.41
C LEU A 259 1.56 31.82 -1.38
N VAL A 260 0.35 31.52 -0.89
CA VAL A 260 -0.76 32.49 -0.79
C VAL A 260 -0.62 33.41 0.42
N ALA A 261 -0.13 32.89 1.55
CA ALA A 261 0.02 33.64 2.80
C ALA A 261 1.38 33.37 3.45
N PRO A 262 2.49 33.82 2.82
CA PRO A 262 3.84 33.53 3.29
C PRO A 262 4.13 34.09 4.69
N GLU A 263 3.47 35.19 5.08
CA GLU A 263 3.56 35.80 6.41
C GLU A 263 3.06 34.91 7.55
N LYS A 264 2.30 33.85 7.23
CA LYS A 264 1.86 32.86 8.20
C LYS A 264 2.93 31.84 8.51
N TYR A 265 4.01 31.71 7.74
CA TYR A 265 5.02 30.67 7.91
C TYR A 265 6.41 31.27 8.18
N GLU A 266 7.30 30.45 8.74
CA GLU A 266 8.70 30.86 8.89
C GLU A 266 9.33 31.09 7.51
N ALA A 267 10.15 32.13 7.36
CA ALA A 267 10.78 32.47 6.08
C ALA A 267 11.58 31.29 5.47
N SER A 268 12.18 30.44 6.31
CA SER A 268 12.90 29.23 5.88
C SER A 268 11.99 28.20 5.19
N MET A 269 10.68 28.22 5.46
CA MET A 269 9.71 27.30 4.87
C MET A 269 9.30 27.69 3.44
N TYR A 270 9.64 28.88 2.97
CA TYR A 270 9.33 29.27 1.59
C TYR A 270 10.04 28.38 0.56
N GLU A 271 11.29 27.99 0.83
CA GLU A 271 11.98 27.01 -0.02
C GLU A 271 11.33 25.62 0.06
N ASN A 272 10.80 25.24 1.24
CA ASN A 272 10.05 24.00 1.38
C ASN A 272 8.77 24.01 0.52
N ALA A 273 8.10 25.15 0.35
CA ALA A 273 6.93 25.26 -0.53
C ALA A 273 7.27 24.96 -2.00
N LYS A 274 8.40 25.50 -2.48
CA LYS A 274 8.89 25.24 -3.84
C LYS A 274 9.23 23.78 -4.07
N SER A 275 9.82 23.12 -3.06
CA SER A 275 10.12 21.68 -3.12
C SER A 275 8.87 20.81 -2.94
N ALA A 276 7.89 21.22 -2.14
CA ALA A 276 6.68 20.45 -1.89
C ALA A 276 5.82 20.28 -3.15
N LEU A 277 5.82 21.26 -4.07
CA LEU A 277 5.06 21.16 -5.31
C LEU A 277 5.48 19.96 -6.20
N PRO A 278 6.74 19.83 -6.66
CA PRO A 278 7.16 18.68 -7.46
C PRO A 278 7.08 17.37 -6.68
N LEU A 279 7.33 17.36 -5.36
CA LEU A 279 7.18 16.16 -4.52
C LEU A 279 5.72 15.69 -4.50
N GLY A 280 4.77 16.60 -4.27
CA GLY A 280 3.35 16.30 -4.30
C GLY A 280 2.87 15.80 -5.65
N LEU A 281 3.34 16.40 -6.75
CA LEU A 281 3.05 15.92 -8.09
C LEU A 281 3.61 14.51 -8.35
N CYS A 282 4.65 14.09 -7.65
CA CYS A 282 5.24 12.76 -7.76
C CYS A 282 4.67 11.75 -6.75
N PHE A 283 3.60 12.08 -6.02
CA PHE A 283 3.02 11.23 -4.96
C PHE A 283 4.01 10.93 -3.82
N ILE A 284 4.78 11.96 -3.44
CA ILE A 284 5.68 11.96 -2.30
C ILE A 284 5.06 12.87 -1.23
N THR A 285 4.42 12.25 -0.22
CA THR A 285 3.66 12.97 0.82
C THR A 285 4.58 13.73 1.79
N GLU A 286 5.86 13.36 1.83
CA GLU A 286 6.90 13.85 2.73
C GLU A 286 7.19 15.34 2.57
N GLY A 287 6.82 15.95 1.44
CA GLY A 287 6.92 17.40 1.24
C GLY A 287 6.11 18.22 2.27
N ALA A 288 5.14 17.61 2.96
CA ALA A 288 4.37 18.23 4.03
C ALA A 288 5.01 18.11 5.43
N ILE A 289 6.01 17.22 5.62
CA ILE A 289 6.61 16.95 6.94
C ILE A 289 7.14 18.21 7.64
N PRO A 290 7.87 19.12 6.97
CA PRO A 290 8.38 20.32 7.64
C PRO A 290 7.27 21.18 8.24
N TYR A 291 6.14 21.27 7.56
CA TYR A 291 4.96 22.01 8.03
C TYR A 291 4.30 21.29 9.21
N GLY A 292 4.04 19.99 9.07
CA GLY A 292 3.45 19.18 10.14
C GLY A 292 4.29 19.13 11.41
N ALA A 293 5.62 19.18 11.29
CA ALA A 293 6.52 19.25 12.42
C ALA A 293 6.50 20.61 13.14
N SER A 294 6.22 21.70 12.40
CA SER A 294 6.21 23.05 12.96
C SER A 294 4.95 23.37 13.78
N ASP A 295 3.78 22.89 13.32
CA ASP A 295 2.51 23.11 14.00
C ASP A 295 1.57 21.90 13.78
N PRO A 296 1.83 20.76 14.46
CA PRO A 296 1.08 19.52 14.23
C PRO A 296 -0.42 19.68 14.50
N GLY A 297 -0.79 20.49 15.49
CA GLY A 297 -2.17 20.65 15.94
C GLY A 297 -3.07 21.35 14.93
N ARG A 298 -2.50 22.17 14.04
CA ARG A 298 -3.23 22.86 12.97
C ARG A 298 -3.06 22.16 11.62
N VAL A 299 -1.81 21.85 11.28
CA VAL A 299 -1.47 21.32 9.95
C VAL A 299 -2.07 19.95 9.70
N ILE A 300 -1.99 19.02 10.67
CA ILE A 300 -2.45 17.64 10.48
C ILE A 300 -3.97 17.59 10.21
N PRO A 301 -4.83 18.25 11.02
CA PRO A 301 -6.26 18.32 10.71
C PRO A 301 -6.58 18.88 9.33
N GLY A 302 -5.87 19.93 8.87
CA GLY A 302 -6.10 20.55 7.57
C GLY A 302 -5.74 19.64 6.40
N ILE A 303 -4.54 19.03 6.42
CA ILE A 303 -4.12 18.09 5.37
C ILE A 303 -5.01 16.84 5.36
N VAL A 304 -5.44 16.34 6.53
CA VAL A 304 -6.34 15.18 6.63
C VAL A 304 -7.71 15.51 6.04
N ALA A 305 -8.27 16.68 6.35
CA ALA A 305 -9.55 17.10 5.81
C ALA A 305 -9.52 17.25 4.28
N GLY A 306 -8.47 17.90 3.74
CA GLY A 306 -8.30 18.03 2.30
C GLY A 306 -8.17 16.67 1.59
N SER A 307 -7.31 15.79 2.10
CA SER A 307 -7.12 14.47 1.52
C SER A 307 -8.34 13.57 1.65
N ALA A 308 -9.07 13.64 2.77
CA ALA A 308 -10.33 12.92 2.96
C ALA A 308 -11.38 13.38 1.95
N ILE A 309 -11.57 14.70 1.78
CA ILE A 309 -12.53 15.22 0.80
C ILE A 309 -12.14 14.81 -0.62
N ALA A 310 -10.86 14.91 -0.97
CA ALA A 310 -10.37 14.51 -2.28
C ALA A 310 -10.59 13.02 -2.57
N GLY A 311 -10.26 12.14 -1.61
CA GLY A 311 -10.48 10.71 -1.71
C GLY A 311 -11.97 10.34 -1.78
N ALA A 312 -12.81 11.00 -0.99
CA ALA A 312 -14.25 10.79 -0.98
C ALA A 312 -14.88 11.12 -2.34
N VAL A 313 -14.54 12.28 -2.90
CA VAL A 313 -15.03 12.71 -4.21
C VAL A 313 -14.50 11.79 -5.31
N ALA A 314 -13.23 11.39 -5.25
CA ALA A 314 -12.65 10.47 -6.24
C ALA A 314 -13.38 9.13 -6.30
N MET A 315 -13.62 8.48 -5.14
CA MET A 315 -14.35 7.22 -5.11
C MET A 315 -15.84 7.40 -5.40
N GLY A 316 -16.46 8.49 -4.91
CA GLY A 316 -17.85 8.83 -5.20
C GLY A 316 -18.14 9.04 -6.68
N LEU A 317 -17.16 9.60 -7.42
CA LEU A 317 -17.22 9.77 -8.87
C LEU A 317 -16.72 8.53 -9.65
N GLY A 318 -16.34 7.45 -8.96
CA GLY A 318 -15.87 6.22 -9.60
C GLY A 318 -14.55 6.39 -10.36
N VAL A 319 -13.64 7.22 -9.85
CA VAL A 319 -12.28 7.34 -10.38
C VAL A 319 -11.48 6.10 -9.98
N THR A 320 -10.72 5.54 -10.94
CA THR A 320 -9.92 4.33 -10.74
C THR A 320 -8.48 4.55 -11.19
N MET A 321 -7.52 3.95 -10.49
CA MET A 321 -6.11 4.01 -10.86
C MET A 321 -5.47 2.62 -10.75
N PRO A 322 -5.04 2.01 -11.87
CA PRO A 322 -4.40 0.69 -11.86
C PRO A 322 -2.92 0.77 -11.46
N ALA A 323 -2.29 1.94 -11.55
CA ALA A 323 -0.90 2.14 -11.15
C ALA A 323 -0.80 2.60 -9.68
N PRO A 324 -0.07 1.87 -8.82
CA PRO A 324 0.07 2.20 -7.40
C PRO A 324 1.10 3.30 -7.11
N HIS A 325 1.90 3.72 -8.10
CA HIS A 325 2.95 4.72 -7.92
C HIS A 325 3.25 5.44 -9.25
N GLY A 326 3.81 6.65 -9.16
CA GLY A 326 4.20 7.45 -10.34
C GLY A 326 3.54 8.84 -10.46
N GLY A 327 2.70 9.24 -9.50
CA GLY A 327 2.14 10.59 -9.42
C GLY A 327 1.51 11.09 -10.72
N ILE A 328 1.91 12.28 -11.16
CA ILE A 328 1.43 12.94 -12.38
C ILE A 328 1.68 12.10 -13.65
N PHE A 329 2.73 11.28 -13.66
CA PHE A 329 3.13 10.49 -14.84
C PHE A 329 2.15 9.35 -15.14
N VAL A 330 1.39 8.89 -14.15
CA VAL A 330 0.43 7.79 -14.32
C VAL A 330 -1.02 8.25 -14.44
N ILE A 331 -1.28 9.56 -14.41
CA ILE A 331 -2.63 10.14 -14.63
C ILE A 331 -3.32 9.61 -15.89
N PRO A 332 -2.64 9.43 -17.05
CA PRO A 332 -3.28 8.89 -18.25
C PRO A 332 -3.85 7.48 -18.09
N LEU A 333 -3.41 6.71 -17.09
CA LEU A 333 -3.95 5.38 -16.80
C LEU A 333 -5.25 5.40 -16.01
N SER A 334 -5.62 6.55 -15.45
CA SER A 334 -6.91 6.69 -14.79
C SER A 334 -8.04 6.50 -15.81
N ASN A 335 -9.15 5.89 -15.39
CA ASN A 335 -10.35 5.84 -16.22
C ASN A 335 -10.94 7.23 -16.50
N LYS A 336 -10.65 8.22 -15.63
CA LYS A 336 -11.12 9.60 -15.71
C LYS A 336 -9.98 10.57 -15.38
N PRO A 337 -8.99 10.75 -16.27
CA PRO A 337 -7.77 11.51 -15.98
C PRO A 337 -8.03 12.95 -15.50
N PHE A 338 -8.97 13.65 -16.15
CA PHE A 338 -9.33 15.03 -15.77
C PHE A 338 -10.05 15.10 -14.42
N VAL A 339 -10.87 14.11 -14.09
CA VAL A 339 -11.56 14.05 -12.79
C VAL A 339 -10.55 13.72 -11.69
N PHE A 340 -9.59 12.82 -11.96
CA PHE A 340 -8.49 12.52 -11.05
C PHE A 340 -7.68 13.78 -10.71
N LEU A 341 -7.28 14.56 -11.73
CA LEU A 341 -6.59 15.83 -11.53
C LEU A 341 -7.46 16.84 -10.77
N GLY A 342 -8.74 16.94 -11.12
CA GLY A 342 -9.70 17.80 -10.42
C GLY A 342 -9.84 17.45 -8.93
N CYS A 343 -9.80 16.17 -8.56
CA CYS A 343 -9.83 15.74 -7.16
C CYS A 343 -8.54 16.13 -6.41
N ILE A 344 -7.37 16.07 -7.06
CA ILE A 344 -6.10 16.55 -6.47
C ILE A 344 -6.19 18.05 -6.21
N VAL A 345 -6.63 18.82 -7.21
CA VAL A 345 -6.79 20.27 -7.08
C VAL A 345 -7.79 20.61 -5.97
N LEU A 346 -8.93 19.90 -5.92
CA LEU A 346 -9.92 20.06 -4.86
C LEU A 346 -9.30 19.83 -3.47
N GLY A 347 -8.59 18.71 -3.28
CA GLY A 347 -7.92 18.39 -2.02
C GLY A 347 -6.92 19.46 -1.61
N ALA A 348 -6.04 19.84 -2.54
CA ALA A 348 -4.99 20.82 -2.30
C ALA A 348 -5.57 22.21 -1.95
N LEU A 349 -6.65 22.62 -2.63
CA LEU A 349 -7.36 23.87 -2.32
C LEU A 349 -8.05 23.81 -0.95
N VAL A 350 -8.71 22.69 -0.61
CA VAL A 350 -9.36 22.54 0.69
C VAL A 350 -8.32 22.61 1.81
N THR A 351 -7.20 21.89 1.69
CA THR A 351 -6.07 22.00 2.62
C THR A 351 -5.61 23.46 2.72
N GLY A 352 -5.33 24.10 1.58
CA GLY A 352 -4.83 25.48 1.55
C GLY A 352 -5.78 26.49 2.20
N ILE A 353 -7.09 26.35 1.98
CA ILE A 353 -8.12 27.20 2.59
C ILE A 353 -8.20 26.95 4.09
N ILE A 354 -8.18 25.69 4.55
CA ILE A 354 -8.23 25.38 5.97
C ILE A 354 -7.02 25.98 6.67
N GLU A 355 -5.81 25.72 6.17
CA GLU A 355 -4.57 26.26 6.72
C GLU A 355 -4.55 27.79 6.73
N TYR A 356 -5.02 28.42 5.65
CA TYR A 356 -5.14 29.88 5.59
C TYR A 356 -6.04 30.43 6.71
N VAL A 357 -7.16 29.77 6.99
CA VAL A 357 -8.14 30.21 7.98
C VAL A 357 -7.65 29.95 9.42
N ILE A 358 -7.06 28.78 9.70
CA ILE A 358 -6.75 28.36 11.07
C ILE A 358 -5.36 28.80 11.56
N THR A 359 -4.45 29.13 10.64
CA THR A 359 -3.05 29.47 10.99
C THR A 359 -2.89 30.98 11.15
N PRO A 360 -2.61 31.50 12.36
CA PRO A 360 -2.35 32.92 12.57
C PRO A 360 -0.96 33.34 12.03
N ALA A 361 -0.71 34.64 11.96
CA ALA A 361 0.56 35.17 11.47
C ALA A 361 1.74 34.59 12.27
N TYR A 362 2.88 34.35 11.61
CA TYR A 362 4.03 33.71 12.25
C TYR A 362 4.52 34.51 13.46
N ASP A 363 4.63 35.82 13.32
CA ASP A 363 5.10 36.72 14.39
C ASP A 363 4.15 36.75 15.59
N GLU A 364 2.84 36.62 15.37
CA GLU A 364 1.85 36.51 16.45
C GLU A 364 1.98 35.18 17.21
N ARG A 365 2.35 34.09 16.52
CA ARG A 365 2.58 32.77 17.14
C ARG A 365 3.85 32.73 17.97
N VAL A 366 4.94 33.29 17.46
CA VAL A 366 6.24 33.27 18.15
C VAL A 366 6.32 34.33 19.24
N GLY A 367 5.64 35.47 19.09
CA GLY A 367 5.60 36.52 20.11
C GLY A 367 4.65 36.26 21.28
N SER A 368 3.80 35.23 21.20
CA SER A 368 2.87 34.81 22.26
C SER A 368 3.29 33.54 23.01
N ALA A 369 4.42 32.93 22.62
CA ALA A 369 5.10 31.82 23.30
C ALA A 369 6.25 32.35 24.15
#